data_AF-A0A392NYA2-F1
#
_entry.id   AF-A0A392NYA2-F1
#
_cell.length_a   1.000
_cell.length_b   1.000
_cell.length_c   1.000
_cell.angle_alpha   90.00
_cell.angle_beta   90.00
_cell.angle_gamma   90.00
#
_symmetry.space_group_name_H-M   'P 1'
#
loop_
_entity.id
_entity.type
_entity.pdbx_description
1 polymer ?
#
loop_
_entity_poly.entity_id
_entity_poly.type
_entity_poly.pdbx_seq_one_letter_code
_entity_poly.pdbx_strand_id
1 'polypeptide(L)' 'MFIELDCPASVRKQLGKLFAEALKQTVPTEPDIVPLIDACIAKDGVKHADYQW' A
#
# COMPACT_ATOMS: atom_id res chain seq x y z
N MET A 1 -18.23 4.33 -9.80
CA MET A 1 -17.13 5.18 -10.27
C MET A 1 -16.42 5.72 -9.04
N PHE A 2 -15.32 5.08 -8.63
CA PHE A 2 -14.50 5.57 -7.53
C PHE A 2 -13.66 6.71 -8.07
N ILE A 3 -14.01 7.95 -7.70
CA ILE A 3 -13.19 9.11 -8.00
C ILE A 3 -11.98 8.98 -7.08
N GLU A 4 -10.87 8.45 -7.59
CA GLU A 4 -9.58 8.64 -6.95
C GLU A 4 -9.27 10.14 -6.99
N LEU A 5 -9.68 10.83 -5.93
CA LEU A 5 -9.17 12.16 -5.61
C LEU A 5 -7.64 12.02 -5.54
N ASP A 6 -6.95 12.60 -6.51
CA ASP A 6 -5.50 12.59 -6.58
C ASP A 6 -4.94 13.48 -5.47
N CYS A 7 -4.97 12.97 -4.24
CA CYS A 7 -4.45 13.62 -3.06
C CYS A 7 -2.97 13.22 -2.91
N PRO A 8 -2.00 14.09 -3.23
CA PRO A 8 -0.58 13.81 -3.05
C PRO A 8 -0.19 13.56 -1.58
N ALA A 9 -1.01 14.03 -0.63
CA ALA A 9 -0.87 13.74 0.81
C ALA A 9 -1.46 12.38 1.23
N SER A 10 -1.94 11.55 0.29
CA SER A 10 -2.49 10.24 0.60
C SER A 10 -1.41 9.33 1.18
N VAL A 11 -1.55 8.98 2.46
CA VAL A 11 -0.67 8.03 3.16
C VAL A 11 -0.60 6.71 2.41
N ARG A 12 -1.72 6.25 1.83
CA ARG A 12 -1.77 5.06 0.96
C ARG A 12 -0.80 5.16 -0.22
N LYS A 13 -0.78 6.31 -0.93
CA LYS A 13 0.13 6.53 -2.07
C LYS A 13 1.60 6.60 -1.63
N GLN A 14 1.88 7.19 -0.47
CA GLN A 14 3.23 7.28 0.07
C GLN A 14 3.77 5.90 0.48
N LEU A 15 2.94 5.10 1.14
CA LEU A 15 3.26 3.70 1.45
C LEU A 15 3.53 2.89 0.18
N GLY A 16 2.68 3.02 -0.85
CA GLY A 16 2.89 2.34 -2.14
C GLY A 16 4.24 2.67 -2.78
N LYS A 17 4.69 3.94 -2.73
CA LYS A 17 6.02 4.34 -3.22
C LYS A 17 7.16 3.74 -2.41
N LEU A 18 7.06 3.81 -1.08
CA LEU A 18 8.06 3.25 -0.17
C LEU A 18 8.25 1.76 -0.42
N PHE A 19 7.14 1.05 -0.55
CA PHE A 19 7.13 -0.38 -0.75
C PHE A 19 7.60 -0.82 -2.14
N ALA A 20 7.26 -0.06 -3.18
CA ALA A 20 7.80 -0.31 -4.52
C ALA A 20 9.33 -0.17 -4.55
N GLU A 21 9.89 0.80 -3.82
CA GLU A 21 11.35 0.95 -3.70
C GLU A 21 11.97 -0.20 -2.91
N ALA A 22 11.35 -0.60 -1.79
CA ALA A 22 11.81 -1.74 -0.99
C ALA A 22 11.81 -3.04 -1.81
N LEU A 23 10.77 -3.29 -2.63
CA LEU A 23 10.68 -4.48 -3.48
C LEU A 23 11.78 -4.56 -4.53
N LYS A 24 12.12 -3.45 -5.17
CA LYS A 24 13.22 -3.42 -6.13
C LYS A 24 14.55 -3.85 -5.51
N GLN A 25 14.73 -3.57 -4.22
CA GLN A 25 15.94 -3.95 -3.49
C GLN A 25 15.91 -5.41 -3.04
N THR A 26 14.75 -5.91 -2.59
CA THR A 26 14.64 -7.26 -2.02
C THR A 26 14.34 -8.35 -3.04
N VAL A 27 13.67 -8.02 -4.15
CA VAL A 27 13.30 -8.93 -5.24
C VAL A 27 13.67 -8.33 -6.59
N PRO A 28 14.98 -8.09 -6.87
CA PRO A 28 15.42 -7.38 -8.08
C PRO A 28 15.09 -8.11 -9.39
N THR A 29 14.76 -9.39 -9.33
CA THR A 29 14.36 -10.20 -10.49
C THR A 29 12.92 -9.97 -10.94
N GLU A 30 12.10 -9.31 -10.12
CA GLU A 30 10.68 -9.06 -10.38
C GLU A 30 10.38 -7.55 -10.28
N PRO A 31 10.78 -6.76 -11.28
CA PRO A 31 10.71 -5.29 -11.22
C PRO A 31 9.27 -4.73 -11.31
N ASP A 32 8.31 -5.56 -11.74
CA ASP A 32 6.93 -5.15 -11.99
C ASP A 32 5.97 -5.45 -10.82
N ILE A 33 6.49 -5.81 -9.64
CA ILE A 33 5.65 -6.02 -8.46
C ILE A 33 5.08 -4.68 -7.98
N VAL A 34 3.76 -4.57 -8.01
CA VAL A 34 3.03 -3.41 -7.49
C VAL A 34 2.49 -3.74 -6.09
N PRO A 35 2.90 -3.01 -5.04
CA PRO A 35 2.38 -3.25 -3.69
C PRO A 35 0.91 -2.80 -3.59
N LEU A 36 0.04 -3.73 -3.20
CA LEU A 36 -1.40 -3.49 -3.04
C LEU A 36 -1.69 -3.04 -1.61
N ILE A 37 -1.72 -1.72 -1.39
CA ILE A 37 -1.94 -1.16 -0.06
C ILE A 37 -3.41 -0.89 0.17
N ASP A 38 -3.98 -1.43 1.24
CA ASP A 38 -5.36 -1.16 1.66
C ASP A 38 -5.40 -0.74 3.13
N ALA A 39 -6.44 0.02 3.50
CA ALA A 39 -6.70 0.31 4.90
C ALA A 39 -7.20 -0.96 5.59
N CYS A 40 -6.65 -1.26 6.77
CA CYS A 40 -7.09 -2.40 7.55
C CYS A 40 -8.51 -2.18 8.08
N ILE A 41 -9.36 -3.18 7.85
CA ILE A 41 -10.71 -3.24 8.41
C ILE A 41 -10.66 -4.15 9.64
N ALA A 42 -11.37 -3.76 10.69
CA ALA A 42 -11.50 -4.62 11.88
C ALA A 42 -12.18 -5.93 11.49
N LYS A 43 -11.55 -7.06 11.84
CA LYS A 43 -12.15 -8.39 11.74
C LYS A 43 -12.44 -8.87 13.16
N ASP A 44 -13.66 -9.32 13.40
CA ASP A 44 -14.12 -9.74 14.73
C ASP A 44 -13.90 -8.69 15.82
N GLY A 45 -14.01 -7.40 15.46
CA GLY A 45 -13.79 -6.27 16.36
C GLY A 45 -12.33 -5.91 16.62
N VAL A 46 -11.37 -6.64 16.05
CA VAL A 46 -9.93 -6.38 16.23
C VAL A 46 -9.33 -5.77 14.96
N LYS A 47 -8.72 -4.59 15.10
CA LYS A 47 -7.93 -3.92 14.05
C LYS A 47 -6.44 -4.12 14.36
N HIS A 48 -5.72 -4.79 13.46
CA HIS A 48 -4.32 -5.19 13.71
C HIS A 48 -3.31 -4.09 13.35
N ALA A 49 -3.64 -3.21 12.42
CA ALA A 49 -2.81 -2.09 11.96
C ALA A 49 -3.69 -1.05 11.25
N ASP A 50 -3.13 0.07 10.79
CA ASP A 50 -3.87 1.05 9.98
C ASP A 50 -3.95 0.70 8.49
N TYR A 51 -2.90 0.10 7.95
CA TYR A 51 -2.80 -0.34 6.56
C TYR A 51 -2.23 -1.76 6.48
N GLN A 52 -2.58 -2.47 5.43
CA GLN A 52 -2.07 -3.80 5.07
C GLN A 52 -1.62 -3.81 3.61
N TRP A 53 -0.70 -4.71 3.34
CA TRP A 53 -0.22 -5.11 2.03
C TRP A 53 -0.25 -6.63 1.98
#